data_AF-A0A7Y7M9D6-F1
#
_entry.id   AF-A0A7Y7M9D6-F1
#
_cell.length_a   1.000
_cell.length_b   1.000
_cell.length_c   1.000
_cell.angle_alpha   90.00
_cell.angle_beta   90.00
_cell.angle_gamma   90.00
#
_symmetry.space_group_name_H-M   'P 1'
#
loop_
_entity.id
_entity.type
_entity.pdbx_description
1 polymer ?
#
loop_
_entity_poly.entity_id
_entity_poly.type
_entity_poly.pdbx_seq_one_letter_code
_entity_poly.pdbx_strand_id
1 'polypeptide(L)'
;LFSDALVERGRQAAAAGDCAVCHTAPGGVVNAGGLALETPFGVIYSTNLTPDEETGIGRWSYAAFARAMRHGISRDGRHLYPAFPYTAFAKIDEADMQALYAYLMAQPAVRNVVPQTRLAFPYAIRPIMAGWNALFHDPSPFVPDPARSAAWNRGAYLVEGLGHCGACHTPRNALG
;
A
#
# COMPACT_ATOMS: atom_id res chain seq x y z
N LEU A 1 -18.53 1.68 14.13
CA LEU A 1 -18.41 0.24 13.79
C LEU A 1 -18.69 0.12 12.29
N PHE A 2 -17.85 -0.62 11.56
CA PHE A 2 -18.03 -0.85 10.12
C PHE A 2 -19.09 -1.94 9.90
N SER A 3 -19.78 -1.93 8.76
CA SER A 3 -20.71 -3.02 8.42
C SER A 3 -19.95 -4.27 7.98
N ASP A 4 -20.52 -5.45 8.20
CA ASP A 4 -19.92 -6.72 7.78
C ASP A 4 -19.64 -6.76 6.28
N ALA A 5 -20.53 -6.20 5.46
CA ALA A 5 -20.35 -6.10 4.01
C ALA A 5 -19.14 -5.24 3.62
N LEU A 6 -18.89 -4.14 4.36
CA LEU A 6 -17.72 -3.29 4.11
C LEU A 6 -16.43 -3.99 4.52
N VAL A 7 -16.44 -4.70 5.66
CA VAL A 7 -15.29 -5.49 6.12
C VAL A 7 -14.98 -6.63 5.16
N GLU A 8 -15.99 -7.33 4.63
CA GLU A 8 -15.79 -8.41 3.66
C GLU A 8 -15.25 -7.88 2.32
N ARG A 9 -15.77 -6.75 1.82
CA ARG A 9 -15.20 -6.08 0.64
C ARG A 9 -13.73 -5.72 0.88
N GLY A 10 -13.42 -5.21 2.07
CA GLY A 10 -12.07 -4.86 2.48
C GLY A 10 -11.14 -6.07 2.56
N ARG A 11 -11.64 -7.21 3.06
CA ARG A 11 -10.91 -8.48 3.08
C ARG A 11 -10.53 -8.93 1.67
N GLN A 12 -11.45 -8.83 0.71
CA GLN A 12 -11.19 -9.15 -0.69
C GLN A 12 -10.17 -8.19 -1.32
N ALA A 13 -10.28 -6.89 -1.02
CA ALA A 13 -9.31 -5.90 -1.47
C ALA A 13 -7.90 -6.15 -0.89
N ALA A 14 -7.81 -6.46 0.41
CA ALA A 14 -6.53 -6.77 1.06
C ALA A 14 -5.89 -8.06 0.51
N ALA A 15 -6.72 -9.05 0.14
CA ALA A 15 -6.25 -10.26 -0.51
C ALA A 15 -5.77 -9.98 -1.94
N ALA A 16 -6.48 -9.16 -2.72
CA ALA A 16 -6.06 -8.79 -4.07
C ALA A 16 -4.80 -7.91 -4.09
N GLY A 17 -4.59 -7.12 -3.04
CA GLY A 17 -3.41 -6.27 -2.84
C GLY A 17 -2.29 -6.92 -2.03
N ASP A 18 -2.31 -8.24 -1.87
CA ASP A 18 -1.25 -9.04 -1.23
C ASP A 18 -0.78 -8.51 0.14
N CYS A 19 -1.67 -7.85 0.91
CA CYS A 19 -1.29 -7.15 2.14
C CYS A 19 -0.62 -8.09 3.14
N ALA A 20 -1.21 -9.26 3.35
CA ALA A 20 -0.68 -10.27 4.27
C ALA A 20 0.64 -10.89 3.78
N VAL A 21 0.91 -10.89 2.48
CA VAL A 21 2.17 -11.42 1.92
C VAL A 21 3.33 -10.51 2.31
N CYS A 22 3.15 -9.19 2.19
CA CYS A 22 4.20 -8.23 2.54
C CYS A 22 4.25 -7.91 4.03
N HIS A 23 3.11 -7.87 4.71
CA HIS A 23 3.01 -7.42 6.10
C HIS A 23 2.95 -8.55 7.13
N THR A 24 3.47 -9.74 6.80
CA THR A 24 3.60 -10.84 7.75
C THR A 24 5.03 -11.37 7.75
N ALA A 25 5.73 -11.26 8.87
CA ALA A 25 7.05 -11.88 9.03
C ALA A 25 6.96 -13.41 9.06
N PRO A 26 8.03 -14.15 8.70
CA PRO A 26 8.07 -15.60 8.87
C PRO A 26 7.78 -16.00 10.33
N GLY A 27 6.74 -16.82 10.54
CA GLY A 27 6.27 -17.21 11.88
C GLY A 27 5.59 -16.09 12.68
N GLY A 28 5.38 -14.92 12.07
CA GLY A 28 4.73 -13.77 12.68
C GLY A 28 3.19 -13.83 12.59
N VAL A 29 2.55 -12.87 13.27
CA VAL A 29 1.09 -12.70 13.18
C VAL A 29 0.75 -11.99 11.87
N VAL A 30 -0.33 -12.43 11.22
CA VAL A 30 -0.82 -11.85 9.96
C VAL A 30 -0.96 -10.33 10.09
N ASN A 31 -0.41 -9.60 9.11
CA ASN A 31 -0.44 -8.13 9.04
C ASN A 31 0.31 -7.38 10.17
N ALA A 32 1.01 -8.08 11.07
CA ALA A 32 1.76 -7.44 12.15
C ALA A 32 3.13 -6.87 11.72
N GLY A 33 3.48 -6.94 10.44
CA GLY A 33 4.70 -6.40 9.86
C GLY A 33 5.96 -7.21 10.17
N GLY A 34 7.12 -6.62 9.91
CA GLY A 34 8.43 -7.16 10.24
C GLY A 34 9.06 -8.06 9.18
N LEU A 35 8.41 -8.22 8.01
CA LEU A 35 9.04 -8.90 6.88
C LEU A 35 10.20 -8.04 6.35
N ALA A 36 11.37 -8.66 6.20
CA ALA A 36 12.53 -8.05 5.58
C ALA A 36 12.48 -8.21 4.05
N LEU A 37 12.52 -7.09 3.35
CA LEU A 37 12.71 -7.02 1.90
C LEU A 37 14.15 -6.58 1.63
N GLU A 38 14.98 -7.53 1.25
CA GLU A 38 16.35 -7.30 0.81
C GLU A 38 16.35 -6.57 -0.53
N THR A 39 17.05 -5.43 -0.60
CA THR A 39 17.24 -4.68 -1.83
C THR A 39 18.72 -4.38 -2.04
N PRO A 40 19.16 -4.08 -3.28
CA PRO A 40 20.53 -3.61 -3.52
C PRO A 40 20.92 -2.34 -2.73
N PHE A 41 19.95 -1.64 -2.14
CA PHE A 41 20.14 -0.38 -1.43
C PHE A 41 20.08 -0.53 0.10
N GLY A 42 19.84 -1.75 0.61
CA GLY A 42 19.63 -2.05 2.02
C GLY A 42 18.30 -2.77 2.28
N VAL A 43 17.98 -2.97 3.56
CA VAL A 43 16.79 -3.73 3.98
C VAL A 43 15.62 -2.79 4.24
N ILE A 44 14.49 -3.06 3.59
CA ILE A 44 13.20 -2.43 3.88
C ILE A 44 12.39 -3.39 4.75
N TYR A 45 11.83 -2.90 5.84
CA TYR A 45 10.96 -3.71 6.72
C TYR A 45 9.51 -3.28 6.55
N SER A 46 8.60 -4.27 6.40
CA SER A 46 7.17 -3.99 6.36
C SER A 46 6.64 -3.52 7.72
N THR A 47 5.68 -2.60 7.69
CA THR A 47 5.08 -2.00 8.89
C THR A 47 3.99 -2.88 9.48
N ASN A 48 3.66 -2.68 10.75
CA ASN A 48 2.49 -3.29 11.37
C ASN A 48 1.21 -2.59 10.89
N LEU A 49 0.28 -3.32 10.27
CA LEU A 49 -1.00 -2.81 9.76
C LEU A 49 -2.18 -3.08 10.69
N THR A 50 -1.96 -3.73 11.84
CA THR A 50 -3.03 -3.99 12.81
C THR A 50 -3.48 -2.69 13.48
N PRO A 51 -4.68 -2.63 14.09
CA PRO A 51 -5.16 -1.43 14.76
C PRO A 51 -4.51 -1.20 16.13
N ASP A 52 -3.34 -1.79 16.40
CA ASP A 52 -2.55 -1.44 17.57
C ASP A 52 -2.18 0.05 17.54
N GLU A 53 -2.39 0.74 18.65
CA GLU A 53 -2.23 2.20 18.72
C GLU A 53 -0.78 2.67 18.80
N GLU A 54 0.11 1.84 19.35
CA GLU A 54 1.51 2.19 19.61
C GLU A 54 2.39 1.87 18.41
N THR A 55 2.17 0.71 17.81
CA THR A 55 3.05 0.11 16.81
C THR A 55 2.38 -0.11 15.46
N GLY A 56 1.04 -0.12 15.42
CA GLY A 56 0.25 -0.31 14.21
C GLY A 56 -0.37 0.98 13.67
N ILE A 57 -1.49 0.83 12.96
CA ILE A 57 -2.24 1.95 12.37
C ILE A 57 -3.41 2.42 13.24
N GLY A 58 -3.54 1.95 14.49
CA GLY A 58 -4.71 2.20 15.34
C GLY A 58 -5.07 3.67 15.53
N ARG A 59 -4.07 4.55 15.49
CA ARG A 59 -4.27 6.00 15.64
C ARG A 59 -4.41 6.75 14.32
N TRP A 60 -4.31 6.09 13.17
CA TRP A 60 -4.38 6.72 11.86
C TRP A 60 -5.82 7.10 11.57
N SER A 61 -6.05 8.31 11.04
CA SER A 61 -7.35 8.62 10.44
C SER A 61 -7.44 7.98 9.05
N TYR A 62 -8.66 7.79 8.56
CA TYR A 62 -8.87 7.37 7.19
C TYR A 62 -8.14 8.28 6.18
N ALA A 63 -8.18 9.60 6.38
CA ALA A 63 -7.48 10.55 5.51
C ALA A 63 -5.95 10.34 5.51
N ALA A 64 -5.35 10.01 6.66
CA ALA A 64 -3.92 9.70 6.73
C ALA A 64 -3.60 8.37 6.03
N PHE A 65 -4.46 7.35 6.21
CA PHE A 65 -4.34 6.07 5.53
C PHE A 65 -4.44 6.25 4.00
N ALA A 66 -5.52 6.85 3.51
CA ALA A 66 -5.72 7.11 2.08
C ALA A 66 -4.57 7.93 1.49
N ARG A 67 -4.05 8.93 2.22
CA ARG A 67 -2.89 9.70 1.77
C ARG A 67 -1.62 8.84 1.64
N ALA A 68 -1.38 7.91 2.56
CA ALA A 68 -0.25 6.98 2.43
C ALA A 68 -0.44 6.06 1.23
N MET A 69 -1.62 5.47 1.07
CA MET A 69 -1.96 4.54 -0.01
C MET A 69 -1.95 5.21 -1.40
N ARG A 70 -2.38 6.48 -1.50
CA ARG A 70 -2.48 7.20 -2.79
C ARG A 70 -1.25 8.01 -3.14
N HIS A 71 -0.57 8.61 -2.16
CA HIS A 71 0.51 9.58 -2.42
C HIS A 71 1.87 9.15 -1.89
N GLY A 72 1.94 8.00 -1.21
CA GLY A 72 3.17 7.58 -0.55
C GLY A 72 3.60 8.55 0.54
N ILE A 73 2.65 9.19 1.26
CA ILE A 73 2.95 10.11 2.36
C ILE A 73 2.38 9.55 3.65
N SER A 74 3.28 9.15 4.54
CA SER A 74 2.98 8.64 5.88
C SER A 74 2.14 9.61 6.70
N ARG A 75 1.54 9.13 7.80
CA ARG A 75 0.79 9.97 8.74
C ARG A 75 1.61 11.17 9.25
N ASP A 76 2.89 10.96 9.51
CA ASP A 76 3.85 11.97 9.99
C ASP A 76 4.42 12.87 8.89
N GLY A 77 3.94 12.74 7.65
CA GLY A 77 4.33 13.59 6.53
C GLY A 77 5.58 13.13 5.77
N ARG A 78 6.28 12.07 6.22
CA ARG A 78 7.41 11.54 5.44
C ARG A 78 6.94 10.82 4.19
N HIS A 79 7.68 11.00 3.10
CA HIS A 79 7.56 10.19 1.90
C HIS A 79 7.91 8.72 2.17
N LEU A 80 7.18 7.80 1.58
CA LEU A 80 7.36 6.36 1.62
C LEU A 80 8.16 5.91 0.41
N TYR A 81 8.94 4.83 0.57
CA TYR A 81 9.64 4.23 -0.56
C TYR A 81 8.66 3.46 -1.44
N PRO A 82 8.82 3.47 -2.78
CA PRO A 82 7.89 2.81 -3.71
C PRO A 82 7.88 1.28 -3.62
N ALA A 83 8.75 0.68 -2.80
CA ALA A 83 8.60 -0.71 -2.34
C ALA A 83 7.25 -0.94 -1.64
N PHE A 84 6.68 0.09 -1.02
CA PHE A 84 5.25 0.15 -0.78
C PHE A 84 4.58 0.67 -2.06
N PRO A 85 3.80 -0.16 -2.77
CA PRO A 85 3.35 0.11 -4.15
C PRO A 85 2.22 1.15 -4.27
N TYR A 86 2.32 2.28 -3.55
CA TYR A 86 1.32 3.36 -3.55
C TYR A 86 0.98 3.91 -4.94
N THR A 87 1.87 3.76 -5.93
CA THR A 87 1.59 4.15 -7.32
C THR A 87 0.48 3.32 -7.94
N ALA A 88 0.40 2.03 -7.62
CA ALA A 88 -0.69 1.14 -8.04
C ALA A 88 -1.92 1.35 -7.16
N PHE A 89 -1.73 1.44 -5.84
CA PHE A 89 -2.86 1.67 -4.91
C PHE A 89 -3.55 3.03 -5.12
N ALA A 90 -2.89 4.01 -5.73
CA ALA A 90 -3.54 5.25 -6.17
C ALA A 90 -4.69 5.02 -7.16
N LYS A 91 -4.66 3.93 -7.92
CA LYS A 91 -5.67 3.59 -8.93
C LYS A 91 -6.96 3.03 -8.35
N ILE A 92 -6.95 2.60 -7.08
CA ILE A 92 -8.13 1.99 -6.46
C ILE A 92 -9.23 3.03 -6.22
N ASP A 93 -10.48 2.61 -6.37
CA ASP A 93 -11.62 3.48 -6.14
C ASP A 93 -11.78 3.83 -4.64
N GLU A 94 -12.58 4.84 -4.36
CA GLU A 94 -12.78 5.31 -2.99
C GLU A 94 -13.49 4.27 -2.10
N ALA A 95 -14.35 3.44 -2.68
CA ALA A 95 -15.09 2.44 -1.94
C ALA A 95 -14.17 1.28 -1.48
N ASP A 96 -13.26 0.83 -2.32
CA ASP A 96 -12.23 -0.16 -1.97
C ASP A 96 -11.21 0.42 -0.98
N MET A 97 -10.84 1.69 -1.10
CA MET A 97 -9.96 2.35 -0.14
C MET A 97 -10.57 2.40 1.28
N GLN A 98 -11.84 2.78 1.38
CA GLN A 98 -12.58 2.78 2.64
C GLN A 98 -12.78 1.36 3.18
N ALA A 99 -13.09 0.40 2.30
CA ALA A 99 -13.26 -0.99 2.68
C ALA A 99 -11.95 -1.59 3.22
N LEU A 100 -10.82 -1.32 2.57
CA LEU A 100 -9.51 -1.77 3.01
C LEU A 100 -9.16 -1.21 4.40
N TYR A 101 -9.37 0.09 4.62
CA TYR A 101 -9.19 0.71 5.93
C TYR A 101 -10.11 0.07 6.98
N ALA A 102 -11.39 -0.11 6.67
CA ALA A 102 -12.36 -0.72 7.57
C ALA A 102 -11.96 -2.15 7.97
N TYR A 103 -11.53 -2.95 6.99
CA TYR A 103 -11.06 -4.31 7.23
C TYR A 103 -9.85 -4.33 8.16
N LEU A 104 -8.81 -3.54 7.88
CA LEU A 104 -7.60 -3.49 8.72
C LEU A 104 -7.93 -3.03 10.14
N MET A 105 -8.79 -2.02 10.29
CA MET A 105 -9.19 -1.48 11.59
C MET A 105 -10.12 -2.41 12.39
N ALA A 106 -10.75 -3.40 11.74
CA ALA A 106 -11.57 -4.41 12.39
C ALA A 106 -10.77 -5.65 12.87
N GLN A 107 -9.47 -5.73 12.56
CA GLN A 107 -8.64 -6.87 12.97
C GLN A 107 -8.24 -6.81 14.45
N PRO A 108 -7.81 -7.93 15.05
CA PRO A 108 -7.18 -7.89 16.37
C PRO A 108 -5.96 -6.96 16.39
N ALA A 109 -5.85 -6.11 17.41
CA ALA A 109 -4.66 -5.31 17.64
C ALA A 109 -3.51 -6.21 18.08
N VAL A 110 -2.35 -6.06 17.44
CA VAL A 110 -1.13 -6.81 17.79
C VAL A 110 -0.01 -5.81 17.97
N ARG A 111 0.48 -5.70 19.21
CA ARG A 111 1.65 -4.89 19.50
C ARG A 111 2.90 -5.57 18.94
N ASN A 112 3.52 -4.97 17.93
CA ASN A 112 4.75 -5.46 17.31
C ASN A 112 5.62 -4.31 16.81
N VAL A 113 6.76 -4.07 17.47
CA VAL A 113 7.74 -3.06 17.05
C VAL A 113 8.61 -3.66 15.95
N VAL A 114 8.45 -3.19 14.72
CA VAL A 114 9.24 -3.64 13.58
C VAL A 114 10.60 -2.92 13.51
N PRO A 115 11.66 -3.57 12.98
CA PRO A 115 12.93 -2.90 12.75
C PRO A 115 12.78 -1.69 11.82
N GLN A 116 13.59 -0.65 12.05
CA GLN A 116 13.61 0.52 11.17
C GLN A 116 14.33 0.21 9.86
N THR A 117 13.70 0.60 8.74
CA THR A 117 14.35 0.57 7.41
C THR A 117 15.57 1.49 7.40
N ARG A 118 16.73 0.94 7.00
CA ARG A 118 17.98 1.69 6.80
C ARG A 118 18.52 1.38 5.42
N LEU A 119 18.53 2.40 4.57
CA LEU A 119 19.10 2.32 3.22
C LEU A 119 20.45 3.03 3.18
N ALA A 120 21.31 2.66 2.24
CA ALA A 120 22.57 3.33 2.00
C ALA A 120 22.35 4.75 1.43
N PHE A 121 23.33 5.63 1.61
CA PHE A 121 23.36 6.91 0.89
C PHE A 121 23.43 6.66 -0.63
N PRO A 122 22.71 7.45 -1.47
CA PRO A 122 21.84 8.59 -1.12
C PRO A 122 20.38 8.21 -0.82
N TYR A 123 20.01 6.93 -0.93
CA TYR A 123 18.63 6.44 -0.77
C TYR A 123 18.05 6.65 0.63
N ALA A 124 18.90 6.85 1.65
CA ALA A 124 18.48 7.25 2.99
C ALA A 124 17.80 8.64 3.05
N ILE A 125 18.04 9.51 2.07
CA ILE A 125 17.54 10.89 2.05
C ILE A 125 16.09 10.90 1.57
N ARG A 126 15.16 10.66 2.51
CA ARG A 126 13.71 10.61 2.28
C ARG A 126 13.13 11.73 1.38
N PRO A 127 13.57 13.01 1.50
CA PRO A 127 13.06 14.07 0.62
C PRO A 127 13.32 13.87 -0.88
N ILE A 128 14.30 13.06 -1.29
CA ILE A 128 14.54 12.74 -2.71
C ILE A 128 13.31 12.07 -3.34
N MET A 129 12.51 11.35 -2.55
CA MET A 129 11.27 10.73 -3.02
C MET A 129 10.22 11.75 -3.47
N ALA A 130 10.27 13.00 -3.03
CA ALA A 130 9.39 14.04 -3.57
C ALA A 130 9.68 14.29 -5.06
N GLY A 131 10.96 14.35 -5.44
CA GLY A 131 11.37 14.47 -6.83
C GLY A 131 11.03 13.22 -7.65
N TRP A 132 11.21 12.04 -7.08
CA TRP A 132 10.80 10.79 -7.72
C TRP A 132 9.28 10.76 -7.97
N ASN A 133 8.47 11.12 -6.97
CA ASN A 133 7.01 11.20 -7.12
C ASN A 133 6.61 12.19 -8.22
N ALA A 134 7.26 13.36 -8.30
CA ALA A 134 6.95 14.35 -9.33
C ALA A 134 7.18 13.84 -10.77
N LEU A 135 8.08 12.86 -10.95
CA LEU A 135 8.41 12.30 -12.26
C LEU A 135 7.63 11.01 -12.58
N PHE A 136 7.32 10.19 -11.58
CA PHE A 136 6.88 8.80 -11.80
C PHE A 136 5.54 8.43 -11.16
N HIS A 137 4.91 9.34 -10.41
CA HIS A 137 3.68 9.03 -9.71
C HIS A 137 2.48 9.83 -10.26
N ASP A 138 1.46 9.11 -10.70
CA ASP A 138 0.13 9.66 -11.01
C ASP A 138 -0.88 9.22 -9.94
N PRO A 139 -1.35 10.15 -9.07
CA PRO A 139 -2.28 9.84 -7.99
C PRO A 139 -3.74 9.66 -8.47
N SER A 140 -4.02 9.82 -9.76
CA SER A 140 -5.39 9.75 -10.29
C SER A 140 -5.95 8.33 -10.19
N PRO A 141 -7.17 8.13 -9.65
CA PRO A 141 -7.84 6.84 -9.67
C PRO A 141 -8.06 6.30 -11.09
N PHE A 142 -8.26 4.99 -11.20
CA PHE A 142 -8.64 4.36 -12.47
C PHE A 142 -9.97 4.94 -12.98
N VAL A 143 -10.01 5.23 -14.29
CA VAL A 143 -11.21 5.70 -14.99
C VAL A 143 -11.60 4.66 -16.04
N PRO A 144 -12.79 4.04 -15.94
CA PRO A 144 -13.24 3.08 -16.94
C PRO A 144 -13.30 3.67 -18.35
N ASP A 145 -12.81 2.92 -19.33
CA ASP A 145 -12.92 3.27 -20.75
C ASP A 145 -14.34 2.94 -21.25
N PRO A 146 -15.14 3.94 -21.68
CA PRO A 146 -16.50 3.71 -22.16
C PRO A 146 -16.57 2.91 -23.47
N ALA A 147 -15.46 2.80 -24.22
CA ALA A 147 -15.39 1.97 -25.42
C ALA A 147 -15.12 0.48 -25.11
N ARG A 148 -14.91 0.12 -23.84
CA ARG A 148 -14.59 -1.24 -23.40
C ARG A 148 -15.71 -1.86 -22.59
N SER A 149 -15.75 -3.19 -22.57
CA SER A 149 -16.73 -3.92 -21.78
C SER A 149 -16.48 -3.77 -20.28
N ALA A 150 -17.51 -3.97 -19.46
CA ALA A 150 -17.39 -3.96 -18.01
C ALA A 150 -16.36 -5.00 -17.50
N ALA A 151 -16.31 -6.17 -18.13
CA ALA A 151 -15.35 -7.22 -17.79
C ALA A 151 -13.90 -6.78 -18.08
N TRP A 152 -13.68 -6.08 -19.21
CA TRP A 152 -12.36 -5.54 -19.55
C TRP A 152 -11.93 -4.47 -18.55
N ASN A 153 -12.81 -3.50 -18.25
CA ASN A 153 -12.53 -2.43 -17.28
C ASN A 153 -12.25 -2.98 -15.88
N ARG A 154 -12.97 -4.02 -15.46
CA ARG A 154 -12.69 -4.72 -14.20
C ARG A 154 -11.30 -5.38 -14.21
N GLY A 155 -10.92 -6.00 -15.32
CA GLY A 155 -9.59 -6.60 -15.48
C GLY A 155 -8.48 -5.54 -15.39
N ALA A 156 -8.63 -4.45 -16.13
CA ALA A 156 -7.70 -3.32 -16.11
C ALA A 156 -7.56 -2.73 -14.70
N TYR A 157 -8.68 -2.49 -14.01
CA TYR A 157 -8.69 -2.02 -12.62
C TYR A 157 -7.86 -2.90 -11.67
N LEU A 158 -7.99 -4.23 -11.77
CA LEU A 158 -7.25 -5.16 -10.92
C LEU A 158 -5.75 -5.21 -11.29
N VAL A 159 -5.43 -5.18 -12.59
CA VAL A 159 -4.05 -5.23 -13.10
C VAL A 159 -3.26 -3.97 -12.78
N GLU A 160 -3.90 -2.80 -12.89
CA GLU A 160 -3.30 -1.49 -12.66
C GLU A 160 -3.36 -1.05 -11.19
N GLY A 161 -4.36 -1.53 -10.44
CA GLY A 161 -4.61 -1.21 -9.05
C GLY A 161 -4.09 -2.28 -8.08
N LEU A 162 -5.00 -2.91 -7.33
CA LEU A 162 -4.66 -3.80 -6.21
C LEU A 162 -3.71 -4.93 -6.59
N GLY A 163 -3.94 -5.60 -7.73
CA GLY A 163 -3.07 -6.70 -8.16
C GLY A 163 -1.68 -6.26 -8.62
N HIS A 164 -1.45 -4.94 -8.79
CA HIS A 164 -0.18 -4.29 -9.13
C HIS A 164 0.65 -5.02 -10.20
N CYS A 165 -0.01 -5.72 -11.12
CA CYS A 165 0.66 -6.58 -12.10
C CYS A 165 1.44 -5.72 -13.11
N GLY A 166 0.92 -4.51 -13.38
CA GLY A 166 1.57 -3.52 -14.20
C GLY A 166 2.93 -3.06 -13.66
N ALA A 167 3.20 -3.24 -12.37
CA ALA A 167 4.51 -2.92 -11.79
C ALA A 167 5.64 -3.78 -12.37
N CYS A 168 5.37 -4.96 -12.95
CA CYS A 168 6.40 -5.78 -13.59
C CYS A 168 6.10 -6.10 -15.05
N HIS A 169 4.82 -6.13 -15.44
CA HIS A 169 4.37 -6.59 -16.76
C HIS A 169 3.98 -5.44 -17.71
N THR A 170 4.59 -4.27 -17.58
CA THR A 170 4.43 -3.15 -18.53
C THR A 170 5.79 -2.68 -19.08
N PRO A 171 5.81 -2.05 -20.27
CA PRO A 171 7.02 -1.44 -20.78
C PRO A 171 7.59 -0.41 -19.80
N ARG A 172 8.91 -0.49 -19.61
CA ARG A 172 9.68 0.44 -18.77
C ARG A 172 10.22 1.59 -19.61
N ASN A 173 10.31 2.78 -19.02
CA ASN A 173 10.83 3.95 -19.73
C ASN A 173 12.37 3.97 -19.66
N ALA A 174 13.02 4.96 -20.28
CA ALA A 174 14.49 5.05 -20.29
C ALA A 174 15.13 5.22 -18.89
N LEU A 175 14.33 5.53 -17.86
CA LEU A 175 14.72 5.69 -16.47
C LEU A 175 14.28 4.50 -15.59
N GLY A 176 13.67 3.46 -16.17
CA GLY A 176 13.10 2.30 -15.47
C GLY A 176 11.59 2.40 -15.28
#